data_AF-A0A924MDZ1-F1
#
_entry.id   AF-A0A924MDZ1-F1
#
_cell.length_a   1.000
_cell.length_b   1.000
_cell.length_c   1.000
_cell.angle_alpha   90.00
_cell.angle_beta   90.00
_cell.angle_gamma   90.00
#
_symmetry.space_group_name_H-M   'P 1'
#
loop_
_entity.id
_entity.type
_entity.pdbx_description
1 polymer ?
#
loop_
_entity_poly.entity_id
_entity_poly.type
_entity_poly.pdbx_seq_one_letter_code
_entity_poly.pdbx_strand_id
1 'polypeptide(L)'
;MNKYHVPASIILAVAIHESASGTSKIARYLNNHFGIKGPNNSTQINSAYKGFDAVEDSYINFIDMLESRSKFKVLFDKYTDYDYRSWAYGIQRGGYAASRTWASQVIGLIKKLKLYEYDNRPDDYIEPIEAVEVSVYYKVKKGDTLGEISEKYNTTVKNLMTKNNLKSTILRIGQKLKIK
;
A
#
# COMPACT_ATOMS: atom_id res chain seq x y z
N MET A 1 -12.01 -6.99 14.35
CA MET A 1 -10.61 -6.96 13.84
C MET A 1 -9.62 -7.32 14.94
N ASN A 2 -9.78 -6.74 16.14
CA ASN A 2 -8.91 -6.94 17.31
C ASN A 2 -8.81 -8.37 17.86
N LYS A 3 -9.63 -9.30 17.36
CA LYS A 3 -9.62 -10.73 17.72
C LYS A 3 -8.50 -11.51 17.02
N TYR A 4 -7.96 -10.99 15.91
CA TYR A 4 -7.18 -11.80 14.95
C TYR A 4 -5.68 -11.56 14.99
N HIS A 5 -5.13 -10.85 16.00
CA HIS A 5 -3.69 -10.56 16.13
C HIS A 5 -3.03 -9.98 14.85
N VAL A 6 -3.83 -9.38 13.96
CA VAL A 6 -3.42 -8.63 12.77
C VAL A 6 -3.81 -7.17 13.02
N PRO A 7 -2.94 -6.19 12.70
CA PRO A 7 -3.31 -4.78 12.82
C PRO A 7 -4.60 -4.47 12.06
N ALA A 8 -5.57 -3.85 12.73
CA ALA A 8 -6.82 -3.41 12.11
C ALA A 8 -6.52 -2.46 10.93
N SER A 9 -5.49 -1.63 11.07
CA SER A 9 -5.00 -0.72 10.05
C SER A 9 -4.57 -1.45 8.77
N ILE A 10 -3.96 -2.63 8.87
CA ILE A 10 -3.58 -3.46 7.72
C ILE A 10 -4.83 -3.98 7.00
N ILE A 11 -5.76 -4.57 7.75
CA ILE A 11 -6.99 -5.13 7.19
C ILE A 11 -7.77 -4.04 6.44
N LEU A 12 -7.96 -2.88 7.08
CA LEU A 12 -8.68 -1.75 6.50
C LEU A 12 -7.96 -1.17 5.28
N ALA A 13 -6.65 -0.93 5.37
CA ALA A 13 -5.92 -0.31 4.28
C ALA A 13 -5.82 -1.22 3.04
N VAL A 14 -5.64 -2.53 3.22
CA VAL A 14 -5.64 -3.48 2.10
C VAL A 14 -7.02 -3.55 1.48
N ALA A 15 -8.09 -3.65 2.27
CA ALA A 15 -9.46 -3.62 1.74
C ALA A 15 -9.70 -2.34 0.92
N ILE A 16 -9.33 -1.17 1.44
CA ILE A 16 -9.46 0.12 0.73
C ILE A 16 -8.65 0.12 -0.57
N HIS A 17 -7.41 -0.37 -0.54
CA HIS A 17 -6.51 -0.41 -1.68
C HIS A 17 -7.05 -1.31 -2.81
N GLU A 18 -7.44 -2.54 -2.47
CA GLU A 18 -7.85 -3.56 -3.43
C GLU A 18 -9.27 -3.31 -3.99
N SER A 19 -10.15 -2.70 -3.19
CA SER A 19 -11.56 -2.48 -3.56
C SER A 19 -11.87 -1.12 -4.17
N ALA A 20 -10.87 -0.25 -4.35
CA ALA A 20 -11.06 1.17 -4.65
C ALA A 20 -12.02 1.82 -3.62
N SER A 21 -11.74 1.62 -2.33
CA SER A 21 -12.60 2.07 -1.22
C SER A 21 -14.04 1.57 -1.32
N GLY A 22 -14.23 0.30 -1.68
CA GLY A 22 -15.54 -0.36 -1.82
C GLY A 22 -16.28 -0.07 -3.13
N THR A 23 -15.75 0.79 -4.01
CA THR A 23 -16.46 1.23 -5.22
C THR A 23 -16.30 0.29 -6.42
N SER A 24 -15.34 -0.64 -6.36
CA SER A 24 -15.08 -1.58 -7.46
C SER A 24 -16.31 -2.48 -7.73
N LYS A 25 -16.45 -2.93 -8.99
CA LYS A 25 -17.52 -3.88 -9.35
C LYS A 25 -17.42 -5.18 -8.54
N ILE A 26 -16.20 -5.62 -8.24
CA ILE A 26 -15.93 -6.83 -7.46
C ILE A 26 -16.43 -6.65 -6.01
N ALA A 27 -16.11 -5.53 -5.37
CA ALA A 27 -16.60 -5.27 -4.02
C ALA A 27 -18.14 -5.16 -3.99
N ARG A 28 -18.74 -4.41 -4.93
CA ARG A 28 -20.19 -4.15 -4.95
C ARG A 28 -21.06 -5.33 -5.33
N TYR A 29 -20.61 -6.20 -6.24
CA TYR A 29 -21.44 -7.30 -6.76
C TYR A 29 -21.04 -8.68 -6.25
N LEU A 30 -19.88 -8.80 -5.59
CA LEU A 30 -19.38 -10.07 -5.04
C LEU A 30 -19.04 -9.99 -3.55
N ASN A 31 -19.28 -8.84 -2.90
CA ASN A 31 -18.87 -8.57 -1.52
C ASN A 31 -17.37 -8.81 -1.27
N ASN A 32 -16.53 -8.75 -2.31
CA ASN A 32 -15.13 -9.15 -2.26
C ASN A 32 -14.21 -7.92 -2.25
N HIS A 33 -13.73 -7.55 -1.06
CA HIS A 33 -12.91 -6.36 -0.87
C HIS A 33 -11.40 -6.58 -1.07
N PHE A 34 -10.97 -7.83 -1.21
CA PHE A 34 -9.55 -8.23 -1.22
C PHE A 34 -9.10 -8.84 -2.55
N GLY A 35 -9.96 -8.82 -3.57
CA GLY A 35 -9.64 -9.36 -4.89
C GLY A 35 -9.35 -10.87 -4.89
N ILE A 36 -9.98 -11.63 -3.99
CA ILE A 36 -9.73 -13.06 -3.84
C ILE A 36 -10.31 -13.81 -5.04
N LYS A 37 -9.52 -14.66 -5.69
CA LYS A 37 -9.98 -15.48 -6.82
C LYS A 37 -10.74 -16.71 -6.35
N GLY A 38 -11.75 -17.12 -7.11
CA GLY A 38 -12.55 -18.30 -6.80
C GLY A 38 -13.90 -18.30 -7.52
N PRO A 39 -14.72 -19.33 -7.27
CA PRO A 39 -16.04 -19.44 -7.86
C PRO A 39 -16.95 -18.30 -7.39
N ASN A 40 -17.85 -17.87 -8.27
CA ASN A 40 -18.94 -16.96 -7.96
C ASN A 40 -20.16 -17.29 -8.83
N ASN A 41 -21.34 -16.95 -8.32
CA ASN A 41 -22.61 -17.16 -9.00
C ASN A 41 -23.24 -15.82 -9.44
N SER A 42 -22.42 -14.78 -9.69
CA SER A 42 -22.96 -13.46 -10.01
C SER A 42 -23.62 -13.45 -11.38
N THR A 43 -24.84 -12.92 -11.43
CA THR A 43 -25.54 -12.65 -12.68
C THR A 43 -25.23 -11.24 -13.22
N GLN A 44 -24.62 -10.37 -12.39
CA GLN A 44 -24.35 -8.98 -12.72
C GLN A 44 -22.99 -8.77 -13.41
N ILE A 45 -22.01 -9.62 -13.10
CA ILE A 45 -20.66 -9.54 -13.67
C ILE A 45 -20.08 -10.91 -13.97
N ASN A 46 -19.31 -10.99 -15.07
CA ASN A 46 -18.49 -12.17 -15.39
C ASN A 46 -17.05 -11.93 -14.92
N SER A 47 -16.57 -12.69 -13.94
CA SER A 47 -15.22 -12.52 -13.39
C SER A 47 -14.67 -13.80 -12.74
N ALA A 48 -13.35 -13.88 -12.57
CA ALA A 48 -12.66 -14.97 -11.87
C ALA A 48 -12.57 -14.78 -10.35
N TYR A 49 -13.23 -13.74 -9.81
CA TYR A 49 -13.17 -13.40 -8.39
C TYR A 49 -14.25 -14.13 -7.60
N LYS A 50 -13.91 -14.53 -6.38
CA LYS A 50 -14.81 -15.24 -5.48
C LYS A 50 -15.98 -14.34 -5.07
N GLY A 51 -17.18 -14.92 -5.02
CA GLY A 51 -18.36 -14.30 -4.41
C GLY A 51 -18.47 -14.66 -2.93
N PHE A 52 -18.90 -13.69 -2.13
CA PHE A 52 -19.17 -13.85 -0.71
C PHE A 52 -20.62 -13.45 -0.39
N ASP A 53 -21.22 -14.11 0.59
CA ASP A 53 -22.61 -13.85 1.00
C ASP A 53 -22.71 -12.51 1.72
N ALA A 54 -21.75 -12.21 2.61
CA ALA A 54 -21.60 -10.92 3.29
C ALA A 54 -20.23 -10.29 3.05
N VAL A 55 -20.12 -8.98 3.29
CA VAL A 55 -18.85 -8.24 3.18
C VAL A 55 -17.84 -8.80 4.17
N GLU A 56 -18.29 -9.06 5.40
CA GLU A 56 -17.53 -9.60 6.52
C GLU A 56 -16.85 -10.92 6.17
N ASP A 57 -17.48 -11.78 5.35
CA ASP A 57 -16.91 -13.06 4.94
C ASP A 57 -15.64 -12.88 4.11
N SER A 58 -15.55 -11.81 3.31
CA SER A 58 -14.33 -11.51 2.56
C SER A 58 -13.18 -11.07 3.47
N TYR A 59 -13.49 -10.40 4.59
CA TYR A 59 -12.52 -10.00 5.61
C TYR A 59 -12.02 -11.22 6.39
N ILE A 60 -12.94 -12.08 6.81
CA ILE A 60 -12.59 -13.35 7.48
C ILE A 60 -11.72 -14.18 6.55
N ASN A 61 -12.09 -14.31 5.27
CA ASN A 61 -11.31 -15.10 4.31
C ASN A 61 -9.89 -14.56 4.09
N PHE A 62 -9.71 -13.23 4.09
CA PHE A 62 -8.39 -12.62 4.01
C PHE A 62 -7.54 -12.94 5.25
N ILE A 63 -8.13 -12.88 6.45
CA ILE A 63 -7.46 -13.20 7.71
C ILE A 63 -7.09 -14.69 7.76
N ASP A 64 -8.02 -15.58 7.42
CA ASP A 64 -7.78 -17.03 7.35
C ASP A 64 -6.63 -17.35 6.38
N MET A 65 -6.53 -16.62 5.27
CA MET A 65 -5.43 -16.76 4.32
C MET A 65 -4.08 -16.39 4.94
N LEU A 66 -4.02 -15.34 5.77
CA LEU A 66 -2.80 -14.95 6.48
C LEU A 66 -2.41 -15.98 7.54
N GLU A 67 -3.39 -16.53 8.28
CA GLU A 67 -3.14 -17.52 9.34
C GLU A 67 -2.73 -18.89 8.79
N SER A 68 -3.35 -19.34 7.71
CA SER A 68 -3.18 -20.70 7.18
C SER A 68 -1.94 -20.88 6.31
N ARG A 69 -1.47 -19.84 5.61
CA ARG A 69 -0.35 -19.96 4.67
C ARG A 69 0.97 -19.71 5.39
N SER A 70 1.88 -20.68 5.34
CA SER A 70 3.19 -20.63 6.02
C SER A 70 3.99 -19.34 5.79
N LYS A 71 3.94 -18.79 4.56
CA LYS A 71 4.62 -17.53 4.20
C LYS A 71 4.12 -16.31 4.99
N PHE A 72 2.86 -16.32 5.42
CA PHE A 72 2.23 -15.23 6.16
C PHE A 72 2.09 -15.56 7.65
N LYS A 73 1.92 -16.85 8.00
CA LYS A 73 1.82 -17.29 9.39
C LYS A 73 3.00 -16.83 10.24
N VAL A 74 4.21 -16.83 9.67
CA VAL A 74 5.43 -16.34 10.35
C VAL A 74 5.33 -14.88 10.84
N LEU A 75 4.41 -14.08 10.28
CA LEU A 75 4.20 -12.69 10.69
C LEU A 75 3.57 -12.60 12.07
N PHE A 76 2.65 -13.52 12.40
CA PHE A 76 1.95 -13.58 13.68
C PHE A 76 2.92 -13.85 14.84
N ASP A 77 3.95 -14.67 14.59
CA ASP A 77 4.96 -15.00 15.59
C ASP A 77 6.04 -13.91 15.72
N LYS A 78 6.15 -13.01 14.72
CA LYS A 78 7.28 -12.07 14.58
C LYS A 78 6.92 -10.63 14.93
N TYR A 79 5.69 -10.21 14.71
CA TYR A 79 5.27 -8.82 14.82
C TYR A 79 4.06 -8.68 15.72
N THR A 80 3.99 -7.56 16.45
CA THR A 80 2.83 -7.22 17.27
C THR A 80 1.63 -6.86 16.39
N ASP A 81 0.43 -6.90 16.95
CA ASP A 81 -0.83 -6.55 16.28
C ASP A 81 -1.03 -5.01 16.12
N TYR A 82 0.02 -4.23 16.35
CA TYR A 82 0.08 -2.79 16.09
C TYR A 82 1.30 -2.37 15.23
N ASP A 83 2.17 -3.31 14.81
CA ASP A 83 3.30 -3.03 13.91
C ASP A 83 2.89 -3.14 12.43
N TYR A 84 1.99 -2.25 12.00
CA TYR A 84 1.45 -2.26 10.63
C TYR A 84 2.53 -2.14 9.55
N ARG A 85 3.67 -1.50 9.83
CA ARG A 85 4.77 -1.34 8.88
C ARG A 85 5.42 -2.69 8.58
N SER A 86 5.79 -3.43 9.62
CA SER A 86 6.41 -4.75 9.44
C SER A 86 5.44 -5.76 8.84
N TRP A 87 4.16 -5.68 9.20
CA TRP A 87 3.10 -6.48 8.59
C TRP A 87 2.96 -6.20 7.09
N ALA A 88 2.87 -4.95 6.66
CA ALA A 88 2.74 -4.60 5.24
C ALA A 88 3.94 -5.13 4.41
N TYR A 89 5.17 -4.90 4.88
CA TYR A 89 6.34 -5.46 4.20
C TYR A 89 6.39 -6.99 4.25
N GLY A 90 5.91 -7.60 5.34
CA GLY A 90 5.78 -9.04 5.50
C GLY A 90 4.84 -9.66 4.48
N ILE A 91 3.64 -9.11 4.35
CA ILE A 91 2.63 -9.56 3.39
C ILE A 91 3.15 -9.40 1.94
N GLN A 92 3.84 -8.29 1.63
CA GLN A 92 4.48 -8.12 0.32
C GLN A 92 5.53 -9.21 0.05
N ARG A 93 6.44 -9.45 1.01
CA ARG A 93 7.49 -10.48 0.88
C ARG A 93 6.91 -11.89 0.77
N GLY A 94 5.78 -12.15 1.42
CA GLY A 94 5.05 -13.42 1.32
C GLY A 94 4.36 -13.61 -0.04
N GLY A 95 4.36 -12.59 -0.91
CA GLY A 95 3.90 -12.68 -2.30
C GLY A 95 2.41 -12.41 -2.48
N TYR A 96 1.76 -11.66 -1.58
CA TYR A 96 0.35 -11.27 -1.73
C TYR A 96 0.12 -10.41 -2.99
N ALA A 97 1.03 -9.47 -3.26
CA ALA A 97 0.99 -8.60 -4.44
C ALA A 97 2.33 -8.63 -5.18
N ALA A 98 2.27 -8.63 -6.52
CA ALA A 98 3.46 -8.56 -7.37
C ALA A 98 4.12 -7.16 -7.38
N SER A 99 3.36 -6.12 -7.01
CA SER A 99 3.83 -4.73 -7.01
C SER A 99 4.92 -4.51 -5.97
N ARG A 100 6.06 -3.95 -6.40
CA ARG A 100 7.18 -3.60 -5.51
C ARG A 100 6.86 -2.45 -4.57
N THR A 101 5.82 -1.67 -4.86
CA THR A 101 5.39 -0.51 -4.06
C THR A 101 4.12 -0.79 -3.25
N TRP A 102 3.61 -2.03 -3.26
CA TRP A 102 2.35 -2.34 -2.59
C TRP A 102 2.38 -2.00 -1.10
N ALA A 103 3.42 -2.42 -0.38
CA ALA A 103 3.57 -2.16 1.04
C ALA A 103 3.66 -0.66 1.33
N SER A 104 4.40 0.11 0.51
CA SER A 104 4.49 1.56 0.70
C SER A 104 3.18 2.29 0.40
N GLN A 105 2.38 1.79 -0.56
CA GLN A 105 1.04 2.29 -0.85
C GLN A 105 0.08 2.02 0.31
N VAL A 106 0.09 0.80 0.86
CA VAL A 106 -0.70 0.41 2.05
C VAL A 106 -0.32 1.24 3.26
N ILE A 107 0.98 1.35 3.57
CA ILE A 107 1.49 2.19 4.67
C ILE A 107 1.09 3.66 4.47
N GLY A 108 1.16 4.17 3.23
CA GLY A 108 0.71 5.53 2.91
C GLY A 108 -0.77 5.76 3.18
N LEU A 109 -1.62 4.78 2.85
CA LEU A 109 -3.06 4.82 3.15
C LEU A 109 -3.32 4.79 4.65
N ILE A 110 -2.66 3.90 5.40
CA ILE A 110 -2.78 3.80 6.86
C ILE A 110 -2.52 5.14 7.52
N LYS A 111 -1.44 5.83 7.14
CA LYS A 111 -1.10 7.14 7.68
C LYS A 111 -2.07 8.23 7.26
N LYS A 112 -2.38 8.29 5.96
CA LYS A 112 -3.25 9.33 5.39
C LYS A 112 -4.62 9.33 6.04
N LEU A 113 -5.15 8.14 6.32
CA LEU A 113 -6.48 7.94 6.91
C LEU A 113 -6.43 7.68 8.42
N LYS A 114 -5.24 7.77 9.03
CA LYS A 114 -4.99 7.47 10.44
C LYS A 114 -5.59 6.14 10.92
N LEU A 115 -5.56 5.12 10.07
CA LEU A 115 -6.17 3.81 10.38
C LEU A 115 -5.46 3.09 11.52
N TYR A 116 -4.25 3.52 11.83
CA TYR A 116 -3.46 3.02 12.95
C TYR A 116 -4.10 3.34 14.31
N GLU A 117 -5.02 4.30 14.40
CA GLU A 117 -5.79 4.59 15.61
C GLU A 117 -6.73 3.44 16.01
N TYR A 118 -7.01 2.52 15.08
CA TYR A 118 -7.82 1.32 15.34
C TYR A 118 -6.99 0.10 15.76
N ASP A 119 -5.66 0.20 15.78
CA ASP A 119 -4.80 -0.90 16.22
C ASP A 119 -4.80 -1.02 17.76
N ASN A 120 -4.66 -2.24 18.27
CA ASN A 120 -4.61 -2.52 19.71
C ASN A 120 -3.26 -2.08 20.31
N ARG A 121 -3.08 -0.79 20.56
CA ARG A 121 -1.81 -0.24 21.07
C ARG A 121 -1.82 -0.17 22.59
N PRO A 122 -0.66 -0.43 23.25
CA PRO A 122 -0.46 -0.07 24.64
C PRO A 122 -0.63 1.44 24.87
N ASP A 123 -1.07 1.84 26.07
CA ASP A 123 -1.27 3.25 26.43
C ASP A 123 0.04 4.07 26.40
N ASP A 124 1.17 3.42 26.65
CA ASP A 124 2.52 4.01 26.61
C ASP A 124 3.17 3.93 25.22
N TYR A 125 2.43 3.50 24.20
CA TYR A 125 2.96 3.43 22.83
C TYR A 125 3.26 4.83 22.28
N ILE A 126 4.55 5.08 22.06
CA ILE A 126 5.03 6.27 21.38
C ILE A 126 5.17 5.94 19.90
N GLU A 127 4.40 6.63 19.06
CA GLU A 127 4.59 6.56 17.61
C GLU A 127 6.05 6.84 17.27
N PRO A 128 6.73 5.97 16.50
CA PRO A 128 8.07 6.24 16.05
C PRO A 128 8.08 7.62 15.39
N ILE A 129 8.99 8.50 15.82
CA ILE A 129 9.22 9.77 15.13
C ILE A 129 9.72 9.40 13.74
N GLU A 130 8.79 9.34 12.79
CA GLU A 130 9.15 9.09 11.42
C GLU A 130 10.01 10.26 10.98
N ALA A 131 11.23 9.96 10.53
CA ALA A 131 11.96 10.91 9.72
C ALA A 131 11.03 11.27 8.56
N VAL A 132 10.41 12.45 8.63
CA VAL A 132 9.61 12.96 7.54
C VAL A 132 10.60 13.10 6.39
N GLU A 133 10.61 12.15 5.46
CA GLU A 133 11.27 12.34 4.18
C GLU A 133 10.51 13.46 3.48
N VAL A 134 10.91 14.70 3.76
CA VAL A 134 10.40 15.88 3.09
C VAL A 134 10.84 15.74 1.64
N SER A 135 9.94 15.17 0.84
CA SER A 135 10.17 15.01 -0.58
C SER A 135 10.07 16.39 -1.22
N VAL A 136 11.22 17.01 -1.47
CA VAL A 136 11.28 18.32 -2.11
C VAL A 136 11.12 18.12 -3.61
N TYR A 137 10.14 18.79 -4.21
CA TYR A 137 9.92 18.74 -5.65
C TYR A 137 10.33 20.05 -6.32
N TYR A 138 10.90 19.93 -7.51
CA TYR A 138 11.13 21.05 -8.41
C TYR A 138 10.16 20.97 -9.59
N LYS A 139 9.54 22.10 -9.96
CA LYS A 139 8.69 22.19 -11.15
C LYS A 139 9.52 22.76 -12.29
N VAL A 140 9.73 21.96 -13.33
CA VAL A 140 10.49 22.33 -14.52
C VAL A 140 9.90 23.59 -15.15
N LYS A 141 10.77 24.56 -15.46
CA LYS A 141 10.47 25.82 -16.12
C LYS A 141 10.98 25.79 -17.56
N LYS A 142 10.52 26.77 -18.36
CA LYS A 142 11.00 26.93 -19.75
C LYS A 142 12.50 27.20 -19.74
N GLY A 143 13.26 26.36 -20.45
CA GLY A 143 14.72 26.48 -20.58
C GLY A 143 15.52 25.58 -19.65
N ASP A 144 14.91 24.95 -18.65
CA ASP A 144 15.65 24.12 -17.70
C ASP A 144 16.22 22.85 -18.34
N THR A 145 17.44 22.48 -17.94
CA THR A 145 18.07 21.20 -18.26
C THR A 145 18.25 20.33 -17.01
N LEU A 146 18.37 19.01 -17.18
CA LEU A 146 18.70 18.12 -16.06
C LEU A 146 20.07 18.43 -15.44
N GLY A 147 21.03 18.90 -16.24
CA GLY A 147 22.36 19.29 -15.77
C GLY A 147 22.25 20.41 -14.73
N GLU A 148 21.66 21.53 -15.12
CA GLU A 148 21.49 22.70 -14.25
C GLU A 148 20.66 22.38 -13.00
N ILE A 149 19.58 21.60 -13.14
CA ILE A 149 18.77 21.19 -11.99
C ILE A 149 19.59 20.29 -11.05
N SER A 150 20.33 19.33 -11.60
CA SER A 150 21.12 18.40 -10.77
C SER A 150 22.21 19.14 -9.99
N GLU A 151 22.91 20.07 -10.63
CA GLU A 151 23.93 20.91 -10.01
C GLU A 151 23.35 21.81 -8.92
N LYS A 152 22.24 22.51 -9.23
CA LYS A 152 21.52 23.38 -8.28
C LYS A 152 21.12 22.65 -6.99
N TYR A 153 20.83 21.36 -7.09
CA TYR A 153 20.40 20.54 -5.95
C TYR A 153 21.48 19.58 -5.45
N ASN A 154 22.74 19.79 -5.84
CA ASN A 154 23.89 19.02 -5.42
C ASN A 154 23.68 17.50 -5.58
N THR A 155 23.21 17.09 -6.76
CA THR A 155 23.03 15.69 -7.16
C THR A 155 23.60 15.48 -8.56
N THR A 156 23.53 14.25 -9.07
CA THR A 156 23.96 13.95 -10.45
C THR A 156 22.76 13.78 -11.36
N VAL A 157 22.92 14.06 -12.65
CA VAL A 157 21.89 13.76 -13.66
C VAL A 157 21.43 12.31 -13.55
N LYS A 158 22.36 11.36 -13.38
CA LYS A 158 22.05 9.93 -13.21
C LYS A 158 21.16 9.68 -11.98
N ASN A 159 21.50 10.24 -10.83
CA ASN A 159 20.71 10.07 -9.61
C ASN A 159 19.33 10.72 -9.74
N LEU A 160 19.27 11.93 -10.31
CA LEU A 160 18.03 12.66 -10.53
C LEU A 160 17.11 11.90 -11.50
N MET A 161 17.65 11.35 -12.60
CA MET A 161 16.91 10.51 -13.54
C MET A 161 16.41 9.23 -12.89
N THR A 162 17.29 8.52 -12.17
CA THR A 162 16.93 7.26 -11.49
C THR A 162 15.83 7.49 -10.45
N LYS A 163 15.96 8.55 -9.64
CA LYS A 163 14.98 8.94 -8.62
C LYS A 163 13.61 9.29 -9.20
N ASN A 164 13.58 9.78 -10.44
CA ASN A 164 12.37 10.21 -11.13
C ASN A 164 11.91 9.25 -12.24
N ASN A 165 12.53 8.06 -12.34
CA ASN A 165 12.28 7.07 -13.40
C ASN A 165 12.34 7.68 -14.82
N LEU A 166 13.22 8.65 -15.06
CA LEU A 166 13.39 9.28 -16.36
C LEU A 166 14.22 8.38 -17.28
N LYS A 167 13.70 8.13 -18.48
CA LYS A 167 14.39 7.34 -19.52
C LYS A 167 15.21 8.21 -20.49
N SER A 168 14.99 9.51 -20.49
CA SER A 168 15.70 10.47 -21.32
C SER A 168 15.95 11.77 -20.55
N THR A 169 16.81 12.61 -21.10
CA THR A 169 17.15 13.93 -20.55
C THR A 169 16.17 15.03 -20.92
N ILE A 170 15.15 14.70 -21.73
CA ILE A 170 14.14 15.66 -22.20
C ILE A 170 13.14 15.94 -21.08
N LEU A 171 13.04 17.20 -20.67
CA LEU A 171 12.12 17.67 -19.65
C LEU A 171 10.91 18.37 -20.26
N ARG A 172 9.73 18.14 -19.69
CA ARG A 172 8.52 18.88 -20.05
C ARG A 172 8.30 20.04 -19.09
N ILE A 173 7.97 21.21 -19.62
CA ILE A 173 7.60 22.37 -18.80
C ILE A 173 6.44 21.97 -17.88
N GLY A 174 6.58 22.26 -16.59
CA GLY A 174 5.61 21.91 -15.55
C GLY A 174 5.78 20.50 -14.95
N GLN A 175 6.69 19.68 -15.48
CA GLN A 175 7.02 18.37 -14.91
C GLN A 175 7.56 18.54 -13.48
N LYS A 176 7.08 17.71 -12.55
CA LYS A 176 7.59 17.67 -11.17
C LYS A 176 8.72 16.66 -11.07
N LEU A 177 9.88 17.09 -10.59
CA LEU A 177 11.03 16.25 -10.29
C LEU A 177 11.22 16.15 -8.77
N LYS A 178 11.24 14.94 -8.22
CA LYS A 178 11.64 14.65 -6.84
C LYS A 178 13.14 14.88 -6.70
N ILE A 179 13.50 15.82 -5.84
CA ILE A 179 14.88 16.25 -5.57
C ILE A 179 15.39 15.61 -4.28
N LYS A 180 14.65 15.77 -3.18
CA LYS A 180 14.93 15.13 -1.89
C LYS A 180 13.90 14.03 -1.62
#